data_AF-A0A061J590-F1
#
_entry.id   AF-A0A061J590-F1
#
_cell.length_a   1.000
_cell.length_b   1.000
_cell.length_c   1.000
_cell.angle_alpha   90.00
_cell.angle_beta   90.00
_cell.angle_gamma   90.00
#
_symmetry.space_group_name_H-M   'P 1'
#
loop_
_entity.id
_entity.type
_entity.pdbx_description
1 polymer ?
#
loop_
_entity_poly.entity_id
_entity_poly.type
_entity_poly.pdbx_seq_one_letter_code
_entity_poly.pdbx_strand_id
1 'polypeptide(L)'
;MWSMSFARVKKISFAQSGVVICRHTTGRLRVRRAATVACVAATTVDVSFTSRRACSNFLQRPEVSAKLLELMDAFAEARELIMEAKESAGTVYVAEDLQDAKVQTKKTLSLWKEIQSDLELSGDTAALDRLKREHSTKMSQLRAELADAEDALNND
;
A
#
# COMPACT_ATOMS: atom_id res chain seq x y z
N MET A 1 31.95 58.69 4.90
CA MET A 1 31.62 58.21 6.25
C MET A 1 30.59 57.10 6.11
N TRP A 2 31.03 55.86 6.30
CA TRP A 2 30.16 54.69 6.38
C TRP A 2 29.54 54.62 7.78
N SER A 3 28.26 54.30 7.86
CA SER A 3 27.68 53.69 9.06
C SER A 3 26.63 52.68 8.63
N MET A 4 27.09 51.43 8.52
CA MET A 4 26.24 50.25 8.47
C MET A 4 25.67 50.00 9.86
N SER A 5 24.35 49.89 9.98
CA SER A 5 23.71 49.34 11.18
C SER A 5 23.15 47.96 10.87
N PHE A 6 23.83 46.94 11.39
CA PHE A 6 23.36 45.56 11.45
C PHE A 6 22.29 45.44 12.54
N ALA A 7 21.05 45.16 12.15
CA ALA A 7 20.01 44.74 13.09
C ALA A 7 20.11 43.22 13.30
N ARG A 8 20.42 42.86 14.54
CA ARG A 8 20.60 41.52 15.09
C ARG A 8 19.26 40.78 15.15
N VAL A 9 19.02 39.83 14.24
CA VAL A 9 17.85 38.94 14.28
C VAL A 9 18.03 37.92 15.42
N LYS A 10 17.20 38.03 16.46
CA LYS A 10 17.09 37.04 17.54
C LYS A 10 16.39 35.78 17.02
N LYS A 11 17.06 34.62 17.15
CA LYS A 11 16.45 33.29 17.05
C LYS A 11 15.42 33.14 18.17
N ILE A 12 14.16 32.95 17.81
CA ILE A 12 13.12 32.48 18.73
C ILE A 12 12.94 30.99 18.43
N SER A 13 13.38 30.15 19.35
CA SER A 13 13.12 28.72 19.37
C SER A 13 11.65 28.53 19.75
N PHE A 14 10.79 28.26 18.76
CA PHE A 14 9.43 27.79 19.03
C PHE A 14 9.46 26.26 19.13
N ALA A 15 9.64 25.76 20.35
CA ALA A 15 9.28 24.39 20.69
C ALA A 15 7.75 24.31 20.75
N GLN A 16 7.11 23.99 19.61
CA GLN A 16 5.72 23.58 19.61
C GLN A 16 5.65 22.08 19.90
N SER A 17 5.51 21.76 21.18
CA SER A 17 4.99 20.46 21.61
C SER A 17 3.51 20.41 21.22
N GLY A 18 3.23 19.91 20.01
CA GLY A 18 1.89 19.63 19.54
C GLY A 18 1.35 18.39 20.25
N VAL A 19 0.67 18.58 21.37
CA VAL A 19 -0.18 17.54 21.95
C VAL A 19 -1.34 17.32 20.98
N VAL A 20 -1.27 16.26 20.19
CA VAL A 20 -2.42 15.77 19.42
C VAL A 20 -3.36 15.11 20.41
N ILE A 21 -4.40 15.85 20.82
CA ILE A 21 -5.53 15.29 21.56
C ILE A 21 -6.32 14.43 20.57
N CYS A 22 -5.98 13.15 20.48
CA CYS A 22 -6.81 12.15 19.83
C CYS A 22 -8.09 11.99 20.65
N ARG A 23 -9.20 12.52 20.13
CA ARG A 23 -10.54 12.22 20.65
C ARG A 23 -10.86 10.76 20.33
N HIS A 24 -10.55 9.87 21.28
CA HIS A 24 -11.10 8.52 21.26
C HIS A 24 -12.59 8.60 21.62
N THR A 25 -13.47 8.50 20.63
CA THR A 25 -14.89 8.22 20.88
C THR A 25 -15.02 6.79 21.39
N THR A 26 -14.92 6.60 22.69
CA THR A 26 -15.22 5.32 23.34
C THR A 26 -16.73 5.16 23.43
N GLY A 27 -17.34 4.52 22.43
CA GLY A 27 -18.72 4.08 22.51
C GLY A 27 -18.84 2.96 23.56
N ARG A 28 -19.31 3.27 24.77
CA ARG A 28 -19.71 2.26 25.77
C ARG A 28 -21.09 1.70 25.40
N LEU A 29 -21.12 0.56 24.71
CA LEU A 29 -22.34 -0.24 24.59
C LEU A 29 -22.60 -0.97 25.92
N ARG A 30 -23.62 -0.51 26.66
CA ARG A 30 -24.20 -1.27 27.80
C ARG A 30 -25.03 -2.42 27.24
N VAL A 31 -24.48 -3.63 27.20
CA VAL A 31 -25.26 -4.84 26.92
C VAL A 31 -25.83 -5.36 28.24
N ARG A 32 -27.16 -5.32 28.38
CA ARG A 32 -27.88 -6.04 29.44
C ARG A 32 -27.84 -7.53 29.11
N ARG A 33 -27.32 -8.34 30.04
CA ARG A 33 -27.33 -9.81 29.97
C ARG A 33 -28.76 -10.35 30.02
N ALA A 34 -29.10 -11.25 29.10
CA ALA A 34 -30.12 -12.28 29.33
C ALA A 34 -29.73 -13.58 28.60
N ALA A 35 -29.65 -14.64 29.41
CA ALA A 35 -29.74 -16.08 29.16
C ALA A 35 -29.11 -16.72 27.90
N THR A 36 -28.10 -17.57 28.19
CA THR A 36 -27.83 -18.92 27.65
C THR A 36 -28.45 -19.33 26.31
N VAL A 37 -27.59 -19.69 25.35
CA VAL A 37 -27.57 -20.98 24.62
C VAL A 37 -26.24 -21.05 23.84
N ALA A 38 -25.61 -22.23 23.84
CA ALA A 38 -24.36 -22.52 23.16
C ALA A 38 -24.46 -22.39 21.63
N CYS A 39 -23.37 -21.97 20.96
CA CYS A 39 -22.92 -22.52 19.68
C CYS A 39 -21.67 -21.80 19.14
N VAL A 40 -20.71 -22.60 18.67
CA VAL A 40 -19.64 -22.32 17.69
C VAL A 40 -18.66 -21.19 18.04
N ALA A 41 -17.45 -21.60 18.46
CA ALA A 41 -16.29 -20.71 18.54
C ALA A 41 -15.87 -20.28 17.12
N ALA A 42 -16.49 -19.21 16.62
CA ALA A 42 -15.95 -18.46 15.50
C ALA A 42 -14.72 -17.70 16.00
N THR A 43 -13.53 -18.19 15.68
CA THR A 43 -12.30 -17.41 15.83
C THR A 43 -12.36 -16.25 14.85
N THR A 44 -12.86 -15.11 15.30
CA THR A 44 -12.71 -13.84 14.59
C THR A 44 -11.23 -13.48 14.58
N VAL A 45 -10.54 -13.86 13.50
CA VAL A 45 -9.17 -13.39 13.25
C VAL A 45 -9.30 -11.98 12.68
N ASP A 46 -9.19 -10.98 13.56
CA ASP A 46 -9.06 -9.59 13.14
C ASP A 46 -7.64 -9.41 12.58
N VAL A 47 -7.51 -9.59 11.26
CA VAL A 47 -6.26 -9.26 10.54
C VAL A 47 -6.27 -7.79 10.20
N SER A 48 -6.03 -6.94 11.20
CA SER A 48 -5.75 -5.53 10.99
C SER A 48 -4.34 -5.35 10.42
N PHE A 49 -4.19 -5.40 9.09
CA PHE A 49 -2.93 -5.02 8.43
C PHE A 49 -2.81 -3.50 8.33
N THR A 50 -2.61 -2.81 9.46
CA THR A 50 -2.24 -1.39 9.43
C THR A 50 -0.72 -1.25 9.33
N SER A 51 -0.14 -1.56 8.17
CA SER A 51 1.24 -1.16 7.87
C SER A 51 1.28 0.31 7.44
N ARG A 52 1.02 1.23 8.39
CA ARG A 52 1.24 2.68 8.19
C ARG A 52 2.69 3.11 8.46
N ARG A 53 3.62 2.16 8.66
CA ARG A 53 5.01 2.47 9.03
C ARG A 53 5.97 2.51 7.83
N ALA A 54 5.53 2.09 6.63
CA ALA A 54 6.40 2.03 5.47
C ALA A 54 6.57 3.37 4.73
N CYS A 55 5.58 4.27 4.75
CA CYS A 55 5.61 5.45 3.87
C CYS A 55 6.25 6.71 4.49
N SER A 56 6.61 6.71 5.78
CA SER A 56 6.98 7.95 6.51
C SER A 56 8.12 8.77 5.89
N ASN A 57 9.02 8.14 5.13
CA ASN A 57 10.18 8.82 4.53
C ASN A 57 10.01 9.09 3.03
N PHE A 58 9.11 8.38 2.32
CA PHE A 58 8.75 8.71 0.94
C PHE A 58 7.93 10.02 0.85
N LEU A 59 7.38 10.48 1.99
CA LEU A 59 6.64 11.74 2.10
C LEU A 59 7.48 13.00 1.84
N GLN A 60 8.80 12.88 1.64
CA GLN A 60 9.63 14.03 1.25
C GLN A 60 9.30 14.54 -0.16
N ARG A 61 8.72 13.70 -1.02
CA ARG A 61 8.24 14.09 -2.35
C ARG A 61 6.78 13.68 -2.52
N PRO A 62 5.83 14.63 -2.52
CA PRO A 62 4.41 14.30 -2.58
C PRO A 62 4.05 13.51 -3.84
N GLU A 63 4.71 13.76 -4.97
CA GLU A 63 4.46 13.06 -6.24
C GLU A 63 4.84 11.58 -6.16
N VAL A 64 6.02 11.26 -5.60
CA VAL A 64 6.48 9.88 -5.43
C VAL A 64 5.59 9.14 -4.43
N SER A 65 5.16 9.83 -3.37
CA SER A 65 4.27 9.25 -2.38
C SER A 65 2.89 8.90 -2.96
N ALA A 66 2.35 9.74 -3.85
CA ALA A 66 1.08 9.47 -4.53
C ALA A 66 1.18 8.26 -5.46
N LYS A 67 2.23 8.19 -6.30
CA LYS A 67 2.46 7.03 -7.18
C LYS A 67 2.68 5.74 -6.38
N LEU A 68 3.31 5.82 -5.21
CA LEU A 68 3.50 4.65 -4.34
C LEU A 68 2.17 4.15 -3.75
N LEU A 69 1.24 5.05 -3.41
CA LEU A 69 -0.10 4.66 -2.98
C LEU A 69 -0.85 3.99 -4.14
N GLU A 70 -0.83 4.61 -5.32
CA GLU A 70 -1.42 4.04 -6.53
C GLU A 70 -0.84 2.65 -6.85
N LEU A 71 0.45 2.43 -6.64
CA LEU A 71 1.09 1.13 -6.81
C LEU A 71 0.52 0.09 -5.84
N MET A 72 0.26 0.46 -4.58
CA MET A 72 -0.29 -0.48 -3.60
C MET A 72 -1.75 -0.82 -3.90
N ASP A 73 -2.52 0.15 -4.39
CA ASP A 73 -3.89 -0.08 -4.83
C ASP A 73 -3.92 -0.98 -6.07
N ALA A 74 -3.11 -0.66 -7.08
CA ALA A 74 -3.00 -1.47 -8.30
C ALA A 74 -2.50 -2.89 -8.03
N PHE A 75 -1.61 -3.06 -7.04
CA PHE A 75 -1.16 -4.38 -6.58
C PHE A 75 -2.27 -5.18 -5.93
N ALA A 76 -3.08 -4.57 -5.06
CA ALA A 76 -4.22 -5.24 -4.45
C ALA A 76 -5.24 -5.67 -5.51
N GLU A 77 -5.59 -4.77 -6.42
CA GLU A 77 -6.50 -5.02 -7.55
C GLU A 77 -5.98 -6.16 -8.45
N ALA A 78 -4.68 -6.18 -8.77
CA ALA A 78 -4.10 -7.24 -9.59
C ALA A 78 -4.25 -8.62 -8.94
N ARG A 79 -4.08 -8.73 -7.61
CA ARG A 79 -4.23 -10.01 -6.89
C ARG A 79 -5.68 -10.46 -6.81
N GLU A 80 -6.60 -9.52 -6.67
CA GLU A 80 -8.04 -9.80 -6.69
C GLU A 80 -8.44 -10.38 -8.04
N LEU A 81 -8.06 -9.74 -9.16
CA LEU A 81 -8.36 -10.26 -10.50
C LEU A 81 -7.70 -11.61 -10.79
N ILE A 82 -6.47 -11.86 -10.30
CA ILE A 82 -5.85 -13.19 -10.42
C ILE A 82 -6.66 -14.25 -9.66
N MET A 83 -7.20 -13.91 -8.49
CA MET A 83 -8.04 -14.82 -7.71
C MET A 83 -9.37 -15.09 -8.43
N GLU A 84 -10.02 -14.05 -8.96
CA GLU A 84 -11.25 -14.17 -9.76
C GLU A 84 -11.02 -15.06 -10.99
N ALA A 85 -9.92 -14.87 -11.72
CA ALA A 85 -9.57 -15.71 -12.86
C ALA A 85 -9.43 -17.21 -12.49
N LYS A 86 -8.88 -17.50 -11.30
CA LYS A 86 -8.76 -18.87 -10.79
C LYS A 86 -10.11 -19.44 -10.33
N GLU A 87 -10.99 -18.61 -9.76
CA GLU A 87 -12.34 -19.01 -9.35
C GLU A 87 -13.24 -19.28 -10.56
N SER A 88 -13.03 -18.56 -11.64
CA SER A 88 -13.72 -18.74 -12.92
C SER A 88 -13.19 -19.90 -13.75
N ALA A 89 -12.19 -20.66 -13.28
CA ALA A 89 -11.69 -21.85 -13.97
C ALA A 89 -12.82 -22.84 -14.30
N GLY A 90 -12.83 -23.32 -15.55
CA GLY A 90 -13.89 -24.20 -16.06
C GLY A 90 -15.20 -23.51 -16.42
N THR A 91 -15.28 -22.17 -16.33
CA THR A 91 -16.43 -21.38 -16.79
C THR A 91 -16.15 -20.69 -18.14
N VAL A 92 -17.18 -20.12 -18.75
CA VAL A 92 -17.05 -19.32 -19.99
C VAL A 92 -16.34 -17.98 -19.78
N TYR A 93 -16.24 -17.50 -18.53
CA TYR A 93 -15.66 -16.19 -18.19
C TYR A 93 -14.15 -16.25 -17.96
N VAL A 94 -13.60 -17.47 -17.84
CA VAL A 94 -12.19 -17.71 -17.50
C VAL A 94 -11.19 -16.95 -18.37
N ALA A 95 -11.48 -16.82 -19.67
CA ALA A 95 -10.60 -16.14 -20.61
C ALA A 95 -10.61 -14.61 -20.43
N GLU A 96 -11.78 -14.04 -20.11
CA GLU A 96 -11.94 -12.61 -19.86
C GLU A 96 -11.29 -12.24 -18.52
N ASP A 97 -11.58 -13.00 -17.47
CA ASP A 97 -11.04 -12.75 -16.12
C ASP A 97 -9.51 -12.90 -16.10
N LEU A 98 -8.96 -13.91 -16.78
CA LEU A 98 -7.50 -14.05 -16.93
C LEU A 98 -6.89 -12.87 -17.69
N GLN A 99 -7.59 -12.37 -18.72
CA GLN A 99 -7.10 -11.24 -19.50
C GLN A 99 -7.09 -9.96 -18.66
N ASP A 100 -8.10 -9.73 -17.84
CA ASP A 100 -8.15 -8.58 -16.93
C ASP A 100 -7.03 -8.67 -15.87
N ALA A 101 -6.81 -9.85 -15.30
CA ALA A 101 -5.69 -10.12 -14.40
C ALA A 101 -4.32 -9.81 -15.06
N LYS A 102 -4.13 -10.20 -16.33
CA LYS A 102 -2.91 -9.90 -17.11
C LYS A 102 -2.73 -8.40 -17.33
N VAL A 103 -3.79 -7.70 -17.73
CA VAL A 103 -3.77 -6.26 -18.01
C VAL A 103 -3.41 -5.49 -16.73
N GLN A 104 -4.08 -5.80 -15.63
CA GLN A 104 -3.85 -5.13 -14.36
C GLN A 104 -2.45 -5.45 -13.80
N THR A 105 -2.00 -6.70 -13.86
CA THR A 105 -0.63 -7.06 -13.46
C THR A 105 0.42 -6.28 -14.26
N LYS A 106 0.22 -6.14 -15.57
CA LYS A 106 1.10 -5.34 -16.43
C LYS A 106 1.10 -3.86 -16.05
N LYS A 107 -0.07 -3.30 -15.70
CA LYS A 107 -0.20 -1.91 -15.22
C LYS A 107 0.61 -1.72 -13.92
N THR A 108 0.42 -2.59 -12.94
CA THR A 108 1.15 -2.55 -11.66
C THR A 108 2.66 -2.64 -11.86
N LEU A 109 3.14 -3.55 -12.70
CA LEU A 109 4.57 -3.70 -13.00
C LEU A 109 5.13 -2.52 -13.79
N SER A 110 4.32 -1.85 -14.61
CA SER A 110 4.72 -0.64 -15.33
C SER A 110 4.87 0.53 -14.38
N LEU A 111 3.90 0.74 -13.49
CA LEU A 111 3.95 1.79 -12.46
C LEU A 111 5.16 1.59 -11.54
N TRP A 112 5.46 0.35 -11.17
CA TRP A 112 6.67 0.02 -10.41
C TRP A 112 7.97 0.45 -11.11
N LYS A 113 8.05 0.27 -12.44
CA LYS A 113 9.21 0.70 -13.24
C LYS A 113 9.27 2.22 -13.35
N GLU A 114 8.13 2.86 -13.56
CA GLU A 114 8.02 4.32 -13.65
C GLU A 114 8.54 5.00 -12.39
N ILE A 115 8.12 4.55 -11.21
CA ILE A 115 8.61 5.11 -9.94
C ILE A 115 10.12 4.92 -9.81
N GLN A 116 10.67 3.77 -10.22
CA GLN A 116 12.12 3.57 -10.22
C GLN A 116 12.83 4.54 -11.18
N SER A 117 12.33 4.71 -12.40
CA SER A 117 12.90 5.64 -13.37
C SER A 117 12.84 7.09 -12.87
N ASP A 118 11.75 7.52 -12.24
CA ASP A 118 11.65 8.85 -11.65
C ASP A 118 12.68 9.09 -10.54
N LEU A 119 12.92 8.08 -9.71
CA LEU A 119 13.91 8.14 -8.64
C LEU A 119 15.34 8.16 -9.21
N GLU A 120 15.62 7.32 -10.22
CA GLU A 120 16.90 7.27 -10.93
C GLU A 120 17.22 8.61 -11.60
N LEU A 121 16.26 9.21 -12.31
CA LEU A 121 16.40 10.53 -12.95
C LEU A 121 16.60 11.66 -11.93
N SER A 122 16.01 11.54 -10.74
CA SER A 122 16.18 12.52 -9.67
C SER A 122 17.50 12.36 -8.89
N GLY A 123 18.24 11.27 -9.09
CA GLY A 123 19.47 10.97 -8.36
C GLY A 123 19.25 10.50 -6.91
N ASP A 124 18.01 10.19 -6.52
CA ASP A 124 17.68 9.75 -5.16
C ASP A 124 17.89 8.23 -5.00
N THR A 125 19.16 7.84 -4.94
CA THR A 125 19.58 6.43 -4.83
C THR A 125 19.11 5.78 -3.52
N ALA A 126 19.01 6.55 -2.43
CA ALA A 126 18.55 6.05 -1.15
C ALA A 126 17.07 5.66 -1.17
N ALA A 127 16.21 6.49 -1.76
CA ALA A 127 14.80 6.17 -1.95
C ALA A 127 14.60 5.02 -2.94
N LEU A 128 15.40 4.95 -4.01
CA LEU A 128 15.38 3.86 -4.98
C LEU A 128 15.72 2.50 -4.35
N ASP A 129 16.80 2.44 -3.56
CA ASP A 129 17.21 1.21 -2.88
C ASP A 129 16.18 0.78 -1.84
N ARG A 130 15.55 1.75 -1.15
CA ARG A 130 14.46 1.49 -0.23
C ARG A 130 13.24 0.90 -0.95
N LEU A 131 12.83 1.53 -2.05
CA LEU A 131 11.74 1.06 -2.89
C LEU A 131 12.01 -0.40 -3.29
N LYS A 132 13.15 -0.67 -3.94
CA LYS A 132 13.55 -2.00 -4.40
C LYS A 132 13.52 -3.04 -3.27
N ARG A 133 14.06 -2.73 -2.09
CA ARG A 133 14.01 -3.65 -0.93
C ARG A 133 12.59 -3.94 -0.45
N GLU A 134 11.71 -2.94 -0.44
CA GLU A 134 10.37 -3.08 0.14
C GLU A 134 9.36 -3.79 -0.77
N HIS A 135 9.48 -3.67 -2.10
CA HIS A 135 8.47 -4.26 -3.00
C HIS A 135 8.99 -5.13 -4.15
N SER A 136 10.30 -5.33 -4.33
CA SER A 136 10.80 -6.27 -5.36
C SER A 136 10.23 -7.68 -5.18
N THR A 137 10.22 -8.18 -3.94
CA THR A 137 9.64 -9.48 -3.61
C THR A 137 8.15 -9.53 -3.95
N LYS A 138 7.38 -8.48 -3.64
CA LYS A 138 5.95 -8.41 -3.96
C LYS A 138 5.71 -8.47 -5.47
N MET A 139 6.49 -7.72 -6.26
CA MET A 139 6.39 -7.76 -7.72
C MET A 139 6.83 -9.09 -8.31
N SER A 140 7.74 -9.81 -7.65
CA SER A 140 8.09 -11.18 -8.02
C SER A 140 6.96 -12.16 -7.71
N GLN A 141 6.35 -12.04 -6.53
CA GLN A 141 5.21 -12.85 -6.12
C GLN A 141 4.02 -12.65 -7.05
N LEU A 142 3.69 -11.40 -7.41
CA LEU A 142 2.59 -11.12 -8.33
C LEU A 142 2.77 -11.80 -9.70
N ARG A 143 4.00 -11.83 -10.22
CA ARG A 143 4.31 -12.56 -11.46
C ARG A 143 4.13 -14.07 -11.31
N ALA A 144 4.55 -14.62 -10.18
CA ALA A 144 4.38 -16.05 -9.89
C ALA A 144 2.90 -16.40 -9.75
N GLU A 145 2.12 -15.61 -9.00
CA GLU A 145 0.67 -15.82 -8.84
C GLU A 145 -0.07 -15.78 -10.19
N LEU A 146 0.31 -14.88 -11.10
CA LEU A 146 -0.25 -14.84 -12.46
C LEU A 146 0.17 -16.07 -13.29
N ALA A 147 1.44 -16.46 -13.25
CA ALA A 147 1.92 -17.64 -13.97
C ALA A 147 1.22 -18.92 -13.48
N ASP A 148 1.05 -19.07 -12.16
CA ASP A 148 0.32 -20.19 -11.57
C ASP A 148 -1.15 -20.22 -12.04
N ALA A 149 -1.78 -19.05 -12.20
CA ALA A 149 -3.14 -18.96 -12.73
C ALA A 149 -3.19 -19.32 -14.23
N GLU A 150 -2.23 -18.87 -15.03
CA GLU A 150 -2.11 -19.25 -16.44
C GLU A 150 -1.91 -20.76 -16.60
N ASP A 151 -1.04 -21.36 -15.79
CA ASP A 151 -0.74 -22.78 -15.83
C ASP A 151 -1.93 -23.64 -15.38
N ALA A 152 -2.67 -23.21 -14.35
CA ALA A 152 -3.89 -23.90 -13.93
C ALA A 152 -4.92 -24.01 -15.06
N LEU A 153 -5.03 -22.96 -15.89
CA LEU A 153 -6.00 -22.89 -16.97
C LEU A 153 -5.58 -23.61 -18.26
N ASN A 154 -4.28 -23.86 -18.44
CA ASN A 154 -3.76 -24.59 -19.60
C ASN A 154 -3.75 -26.11 -19.40
N ASN A 155 -3.90 -26.60 -18.16
CA ASN A 155 -3.85 -28.01 -17.80
C ASN A 155 -5.22 -28.65 -17.54
N ASP A 156 -6.31 -27.89 -17.68
CA ASP A 156 -7.71 -28.34 -17.67
C ASP A 156 -8.24 -28.60 -19.10
#